data_AF-A0A6J7D8S3-F1
#
_entry.id   AF-A0A6J7D8S3-F1
#
_cell.length_a   1.000
_cell.length_b   1.000
_cell.length_c   1.000
_cell.angle_alpha   90.00
_cell.angle_beta   90.00
_cell.angle_gamma   90.00
#
_symmetry.space_group_name_H-M   'P 1'
#
loop_
_entity.id
_entity.type
_entity.pdbx_description
1 polymer ?
#
loop_
_entity_poly.entity_id
_entity_poly.type
_entity_poly.pdbx_seq_one_letter_code
_entity_poly.pdbx_strand_id
1 'polypeptide(L)'
;MAIFLNENSKIIVQGMTGSEGMKHTRRMLAGGSNIVGGVNPRKAGESVDVDGKSLPVFGTVSEAMSKTGANVSVIFVPPAFAKAAMFEAIDAQIGLAVVITEGIPVHDSAEAWAHNVSKGLKTRMIGPNCPGIISPGKSNAGITPSDITGSGPIGLVSKSGTLTYQMMFELRDIGMSTAIGIGGDPIVGTTHIDALEAFQNDPETKAIVLIGEIGGDSEEKAAEYINHNVTKPVVAYVAGFTAPEGKTMGHAGAIVSGSAGTAQAKKEAFEAVGVKVGKTPSETAALMREVIGSL
;
A
#
# COMPACT_ATOMS: atom_id res chain seq x y z
N MET A 1 3.55 16.14 7.90
CA MET A 1 3.16 15.82 6.52
C MET A 1 3.41 14.35 6.23
N ALA A 2 2.55 13.72 5.45
CA ALA A 2 2.58 12.31 5.13
C ALA A 2 1.82 12.14 3.80
N ILE A 3 2.15 11.13 3.00
CA ILE A 3 1.44 10.89 1.74
C ILE A 3 0.19 10.05 1.97
N PHE A 4 -0.94 10.47 1.38
CA PHE A 4 -2.24 9.79 1.31
C PHE A 4 -2.96 9.45 2.64
N LEU A 5 -2.25 9.12 3.72
CA LEU A 5 -2.78 8.77 5.02
C LEU A 5 -2.07 9.57 6.12
N ASN A 6 -2.83 10.31 6.93
CA ASN A 6 -2.32 11.17 7.99
C ASN A 6 -3.23 11.16 9.23
N GLU A 7 -2.90 11.95 10.24
CA GLU A 7 -3.61 12.05 11.52
C GLU A 7 -5.07 12.52 11.40
N ASN A 8 -5.43 13.20 10.30
CA ASN A 8 -6.79 13.65 10.03
C ASN A 8 -7.63 12.60 9.26
N SER A 9 -7.03 11.47 8.88
CA SER A 9 -7.73 10.39 8.19
C SER A 9 -8.77 9.74 9.10
N LYS A 10 -10.03 9.74 8.66
CA LYS A 10 -11.16 9.08 9.32
C LYS A 10 -11.50 7.82 8.54
N ILE A 11 -11.30 6.67 9.18
CA ILE A 11 -11.30 5.37 8.51
C ILE A 11 -12.59 4.63 8.78
N ILE A 12 -13.24 4.15 7.72
CA ILE A 12 -14.27 3.10 7.79
C ILE A 12 -13.71 1.76 7.32
N VAL A 13 -14.25 0.67 7.85
CA VAL A 13 -13.81 -0.69 7.49
C VAL A 13 -14.94 -1.45 6.78
N GLN A 14 -14.79 -1.68 5.48
CA GLN A 14 -15.70 -2.54 4.72
C GLN A 14 -15.42 -4.01 5.07
N GLY A 15 -16.42 -4.69 5.62
CA GLY A 15 -16.26 -6.04 6.19
C GLY A 15 -15.79 -6.04 7.65
N MET A 16 -15.97 -4.94 8.40
CA MET A 16 -15.54 -4.80 9.81
C MET A 16 -15.99 -5.95 10.71
N THR A 17 -17.19 -6.49 10.50
CA THR A 17 -17.74 -7.54 11.37
C THR A 17 -17.30 -8.95 10.98
N GLY A 18 -16.47 -9.11 9.95
CA GLY A 18 -15.83 -10.38 9.59
C GLY A 18 -14.57 -10.63 10.42
N SER A 19 -13.99 -11.84 10.34
CA SER A 19 -12.82 -12.23 11.14
C SER A 19 -11.63 -11.27 10.96
N GLU A 20 -11.13 -11.12 9.72
CA GLU A 20 -9.97 -10.26 9.47
C GLU A 20 -10.29 -8.78 9.64
N GLY A 21 -11.48 -8.33 9.22
CA GLY A 21 -11.94 -6.96 9.43
C GLY A 21 -11.95 -6.57 10.92
N MET A 22 -12.48 -7.44 11.79
CA MET A 22 -12.52 -7.22 13.25
C MET A 22 -11.11 -7.19 13.85
N LYS A 23 -10.30 -8.19 13.52
CA LYS A 23 -8.93 -8.34 14.00
C LYS A 23 -8.07 -7.12 13.65
N HIS A 24 -8.17 -6.64 12.41
CA HIS A 24 -7.38 -5.50 11.95
C HIS A 24 -7.99 -4.16 12.35
N THR A 25 -9.32 -4.06 12.53
CA THR A 25 -9.93 -2.89 13.20
C THR A 25 -9.34 -2.69 14.59
N ARG A 26 -9.28 -3.76 15.39
CA ARG A 26 -8.65 -3.74 16.72
C ARG A 26 -7.20 -3.28 16.65
N ARG A 27 -6.40 -3.87 15.76
CA ARG A 27 -4.98 -3.53 15.62
C ARG A 27 -4.75 -2.09 15.15
N MET A 28 -5.54 -1.60 14.21
CA MET A 28 -5.46 -0.21 13.74
C MET A 28 -5.85 0.76 14.87
N LEU A 29 -6.90 0.47 15.66
CA LEU A 29 -7.24 1.26 16.84
C LEU A 29 -6.10 1.27 17.88
N ALA A 30 -5.53 0.11 18.19
CA ALA A 30 -4.39 0.00 19.12
C ALA A 30 -3.16 0.77 18.62
N GLY A 31 -2.97 0.86 17.30
CA GLY A 31 -1.92 1.66 16.66
C GLY A 31 -2.24 3.16 16.55
N GLY A 32 -3.38 3.63 17.07
CA GLY A 32 -3.76 5.04 17.10
C GLY A 32 -4.58 5.53 15.89
N SER A 33 -4.97 4.66 14.96
CA SER A 33 -5.80 5.06 13.82
C SER A 33 -7.20 5.50 14.24
N ASN A 34 -7.70 6.56 13.60
CA ASN A 34 -9.06 7.03 13.83
C ASN A 34 -10.09 6.23 13.03
N ILE A 35 -10.43 5.02 13.53
CA ILE A 35 -11.56 4.24 13.00
C ILE A 35 -12.88 4.85 13.49
N VAL A 36 -13.77 5.18 12.55
CA VAL A 36 -15.05 5.85 12.80
C VAL A 36 -16.28 4.96 12.57
N GLY A 37 -16.08 3.74 12.06
CA GLY A 37 -17.14 2.76 11.90
C GLY A 37 -16.80 1.66 10.90
N GLY A 38 -17.77 0.83 10.58
CA GLY A 38 -17.65 -0.21 9.56
C GLY A 38 -18.84 -0.25 8.62
N VAL A 39 -18.68 -0.96 7.51
CA VAL A 39 -19.75 -1.19 6.53
C VAL A 39 -20.04 -2.68 6.45
N ASN A 40 -21.31 -3.02 6.70
CA ASN A 40 -21.87 -4.34 6.43
C ASN A 40 -23.38 -4.21 6.22
N PRO A 41 -23.89 -4.40 4.99
CA PRO A 41 -25.31 -4.27 4.67
C PRO A 41 -26.23 -5.12 5.54
N ARG A 42 -25.77 -6.29 5.98
CA ARG A 42 -26.58 -7.23 6.79
C ARG A 42 -26.68 -6.84 8.26
N LYS A 43 -25.87 -5.88 8.72
CA LYS A 43 -25.75 -5.44 10.11
C LYS A 43 -25.89 -3.92 10.24
N ALA A 44 -26.51 -3.28 9.25
CA ALA A 44 -26.72 -1.84 9.26
C ALA A 44 -27.52 -1.39 10.49
N GLY A 45 -27.06 -0.36 11.18
CA GLY A 45 -27.67 0.15 12.40
C GLY A 45 -27.19 -0.53 13.69
N GLU A 46 -26.44 -1.63 13.59
CA GLU A 46 -25.77 -2.22 14.75
C GLU A 46 -24.57 -1.38 15.20
N SER A 47 -24.05 -1.68 16.39
CA SER A 47 -22.76 -1.20 16.85
C SER A 47 -21.92 -2.37 17.35
N VAL A 48 -20.61 -2.28 17.17
CA VAL A 48 -19.65 -3.29 17.56
C VAL A 48 -18.72 -2.70 18.61
N ASP A 49 -18.59 -3.35 19.76
CA ASP A 49 -17.56 -3.00 20.72
C ASP A 49 -16.21 -3.59 20.27
N VAL A 50 -15.21 -2.72 20.14
CA VAL A 50 -13.82 -3.10 19.88
C VAL A 50 -12.97 -2.52 21.01
N ASP A 51 -12.71 -3.37 22.00
CA ASP A 51 -11.87 -3.08 23.17
C ASP A 51 -12.31 -1.81 23.91
N GLY A 52 -13.62 -1.67 24.15
CA GLY A 52 -14.23 -0.55 24.87
C GLY A 52 -14.57 0.66 23.99
N LYS A 53 -14.29 0.61 22.68
CA LYS A 53 -14.77 1.59 21.71
C LYS A 53 -15.96 1.04 20.93
N SER A 54 -17.13 1.63 21.12
CA SER A 54 -18.32 1.32 20.33
C SER A 54 -18.22 1.96 18.94
N LEU A 55 -18.22 1.13 17.90
CA LEU A 55 -18.15 1.54 16.50
C LEU A 55 -19.46 1.24 15.76
N PRO A 56 -20.07 2.23 15.09
CA PRO A 56 -21.30 2.01 14.33
C PRO A 56 -21.04 1.17 13.07
N VAL A 57 -22.06 0.40 12.67
CA VAL A 57 -22.08 -0.36 11.42
C VAL A 57 -23.10 0.27 10.47
N PHE A 58 -22.65 0.69 9.30
CA PHE A 58 -23.47 1.31 8.27
C PHE A 58 -23.83 0.29 7.18
N GLY A 59 -24.93 0.57 6.48
CA GLY A 59 -25.35 -0.26 5.36
C GLY A 59 -24.53 -0.01 4.10
N THR A 60 -24.03 1.23 3.92
CA THR A 60 -23.23 1.61 2.76
C THR A 60 -22.05 2.52 3.11
N VAL A 61 -21.06 2.58 2.22
CA VAL A 61 -19.93 3.55 2.31
C VAL A 61 -20.44 4.99 2.29
N SER A 62 -21.38 5.32 1.40
CA SER A 62 -21.95 6.68 1.29
C SER A 62 -22.64 7.12 2.59
N GLU A 63 -23.42 6.23 3.21
CA GLU A 63 -24.03 6.49 4.51
C GLU A 63 -22.96 6.73 5.59
N ALA A 64 -21.94 5.87 5.64
CA ALA A 64 -20.86 5.98 6.61
C ALA A 64 -20.11 7.32 6.46
N MET A 65 -19.80 7.72 5.22
CA MET A 65 -19.17 9.01 4.92
C MET A 65 -20.05 10.18 5.39
N SER A 66 -21.34 10.17 5.06
CA SER A 66 -22.27 11.23 5.45
C SER A 66 -22.37 11.41 6.98
N LYS A 67 -22.40 10.30 7.73
CA LYS A 67 -22.56 10.33 9.20
C LYS A 67 -21.27 10.61 9.97
N THR A 68 -20.10 10.28 9.41
CA THR A 68 -18.83 10.31 10.15
C THR A 68 -17.79 11.28 9.57
N GLY A 69 -17.97 11.69 8.31
CA GLY A 69 -16.95 12.40 7.54
C GLY A 69 -15.77 11.51 7.15
N ALA A 70 -15.96 10.18 7.08
CA ALA A 70 -14.92 9.25 6.64
C ALA A 70 -14.35 9.65 5.27
N ASN A 71 -13.03 9.59 5.15
CA ASN A 71 -12.32 9.87 3.90
C ASN A 71 -11.39 8.71 3.48
N VAL A 72 -11.32 7.64 4.29
CA VAL A 72 -10.58 6.42 4.00
C VAL A 72 -11.48 5.21 4.21
N SER A 73 -11.44 4.26 3.28
CA SER A 73 -12.06 2.93 3.42
C SER A 73 -10.99 1.85 3.36
N VAL A 74 -10.92 0.97 4.37
CA VAL A 74 -10.10 -0.25 4.31
C VAL A 74 -11.01 -1.45 4.04
N ILE A 75 -10.66 -2.25 3.03
CA ILE A 75 -11.50 -3.33 2.50
C ILE A 75 -10.91 -4.68 2.91
N PHE A 76 -11.66 -5.41 3.74
CA PHE A 76 -11.33 -6.77 4.23
C PHE A 76 -12.35 -7.82 3.78
N VAL A 77 -13.16 -7.53 2.76
CA VAL A 77 -14.16 -8.48 2.27
C VAL A 77 -13.50 -9.64 1.51
N PRO A 78 -14.07 -10.85 1.54
CA PRO A 78 -13.56 -11.98 0.74
C PRO A 78 -13.47 -11.68 -0.76
N PRO A 79 -12.63 -12.40 -1.54
CA PRO A 79 -12.39 -12.11 -2.96
C PRO A 79 -13.66 -12.03 -3.81
N ALA A 80 -14.60 -12.95 -3.58
CA ALA A 80 -15.89 -13.00 -4.27
C ALA A 80 -16.75 -11.73 -4.11
N PHE A 81 -16.46 -10.89 -3.12
CA PHE A 81 -17.18 -9.65 -2.83
C PHE A 81 -16.34 -8.39 -3.04
N ALA A 82 -15.04 -8.54 -3.34
CA ALA A 82 -14.10 -7.43 -3.37
C ALA A 82 -14.41 -6.44 -4.49
N LYS A 83 -14.81 -6.91 -5.68
CA LYS A 83 -15.26 -6.04 -6.78
C LYS A 83 -16.40 -5.13 -6.37
N ALA A 84 -17.45 -5.68 -5.76
CA ALA A 84 -18.60 -4.91 -5.31
C ALA A 84 -18.20 -3.87 -4.26
N ALA A 85 -17.34 -4.22 -3.30
CA ALA A 85 -16.84 -3.29 -2.28
C ALA A 85 -15.94 -2.17 -2.87
N MET A 86 -15.14 -2.49 -3.91
CA MET A 86 -14.37 -1.48 -4.64
C MET A 86 -15.29 -0.51 -5.40
N PHE A 87 -16.28 -1.03 -6.11
CA PHE A 87 -17.27 -0.21 -6.82
C PHE A 87 -18.03 0.71 -5.86
N GLU A 88 -18.46 0.18 -4.71
CA GLU A 88 -19.16 0.95 -3.69
C GLU A 88 -18.30 2.12 -3.16
N ALA A 89 -17.02 1.87 -2.88
CA ALA A 89 -16.09 2.91 -2.47
C ALA A 89 -15.89 3.99 -3.55
N ILE A 90 -15.73 3.58 -4.81
CA ILE A 90 -15.55 4.46 -5.97
C ILE A 90 -16.81 5.31 -6.19
N ASP A 91 -17.99 4.70 -6.16
CA ASP A 91 -19.27 5.40 -6.39
C ASP A 91 -19.58 6.39 -5.27
N ALA A 92 -19.20 6.07 -4.03
CA ALA A 92 -19.27 7.00 -2.91
C ALA A 92 -18.21 8.12 -2.96
N GLN A 93 -17.23 8.04 -3.88
CA GLN A 93 -16.12 8.99 -4.02
C GLN A 93 -15.31 9.12 -2.73
N ILE A 94 -15.05 8.00 -2.03
CA ILE A 94 -14.15 8.01 -0.88
C ILE A 94 -12.76 8.48 -1.34
N GLY A 95 -12.09 9.32 -0.54
CA GLY A 95 -10.79 9.87 -0.94
C GLY A 95 -9.71 8.81 -1.15
N LEU A 96 -9.67 7.81 -0.26
CA LEU A 96 -8.74 6.68 -0.31
C LEU A 96 -9.46 5.35 -0.04
N ALA A 97 -9.26 4.36 -0.92
CA ALA A 97 -9.68 2.99 -0.74
C ALA A 97 -8.45 2.07 -0.67
N VAL A 98 -8.27 1.36 0.45
CA VAL A 98 -7.17 0.41 0.66
C VAL A 98 -7.72 -1.01 0.57
N VAL A 99 -7.31 -1.75 -0.45
CA VAL A 99 -7.84 -3.08 -0.78
C VAL A 99 -6.85 -4.14 -0.32
N ILE A 100 -7.13 -4.76 0.83
CA ILE A 100 -6.21 -5.75 1.43
C ILE A 100 -6.36 -7.11 0.76
N THR A 101 -7.57 -7.45 0.34
CA THR A 101 -7.96 -8.77 -0.15
C THR A 101 -7.03 -9.29 -1.25
N GLU A 102 -6.46 -10.47 -1.03
CA GLU A 102 -5.70 -11.28 -1.99
C GLU A 102 -6.62 -12.26 -2.72
N GLY A 103 -6.28 -12.65 -3.95
CA GLY A 103 -7.00 -13.69 -4.70
C GLY A 103 -8.22 -13.18 -5.45
N ILE A 104 -8.29 -11.87 -5.69
CA ILE A 104 -9.30 -11.25 -6.55
C ILE A 104 -9.02 -11.68 -8.00
N PRO A 105 -10.03 -12.12 -8.77
CA PRO A 105 -9.84 -12.38 -10.19
C PRO A 105 -9.31 -11.14 -10.93
N VAL A 106 -8.29 -11.31 -11.78
CA VAL A 106 -7.64 -10.17 -12.47
C VAL A 106 -8.65 -9.31 -13.26
N HIS A 107 -9.65 -9.93 -13.89
CA HIS A 107 -10.70 -9.20 -14.61
C HIS A 107 -11.58 -8.34 -13.69
N ASP A 108 -11.80 -8.76 -12.45
CA ASP A 108 -12.56 -7.98 -11.47
C ASP A 108 -11.78 -6.74 -11.02
N SER A 109 -10.46 -6.86 -10.80
CA SER A 109 -9.58 -5.72 -10.55
C SER A 109 -9.50 -4.78 -11.76
N ALA A 110 -9.44 -5.33 -12.98
CA ALA A 110 -9.45 -4.55 -14.22
C ALA A 110 -10.76 -3.74 -14.38
N GLU A 111 -11.91 -4.36 -14.13
CA GLU A 111 -13.21 -3.70 -14.18
C GLU A 111 -13.36 -2.63 -13.10
N ALA A 112 -12.87 -2.87 -11.88
CA ALA A 112 -12.89 -1.86 -10.82
C ALA A 112 -11.99 -0.66 -11.16
N TRP A 113 -10.81 -0.90 -11.74
CA TRP A 113 -9.95 0.18 -12.23
C TRP A 113 -10.61 0.97 -13.36
N ALA A 114 -11.17 0.30 -14.37
CA ALA A 114 -11.88 0.94 -15.46
C ALA A 114 -13.09 1.76 -14.98
N HIS A 115 -13.82 1.23 -13.99
CA HIS A 115 -14.91 1.96 -13.33
C HIS A 115 -14.40 3.24 -12.66
N ASN A 116 -13.30 3.17 -11.90
CA ASN A 116 -12.69 4.35 -11.26
C ASN A 116 -12.27 5.40 -12.30
N VAL A 117 -11.67 4.97 -13.41
CA VAL A 117 -11.32 5.85 -14.54
C VAL A 117 -12.58 6.53 -15.10
N SER A 118 -13.66 5.77 -15.33
CA SER A 118 -14.92 6.32 -15.85
C SER A 118 -15.59 7.34 -14.91
N LYS A 119 -15.28 7.29 -13.61
CA LYS A 119 -15.76 8.21 -12.58
C LYS A 119 -14.83 9.41 -12.37
N GLY A 120 -13.76 9.52 -13.16
CA GLY A 120 -12.81 10.62 -13.13
C GLY A 120 -11.73 10.50 -12.05
N LEU A 121 -11.40 9.27 -11.61
CA LEU A 121 -10.30 8.99 -10.67
C LEU A 121 -10.39 9.76 -9.35
N LYS A 122 -11.62 9.97 -8.85
CA LYS A 122 -11.86 10.70 -7.60
C LYS A 122 -11.42 9.92 -6.36
N THR A 123 -11.37 8.60 -6.46
CA THR A 123 -10.93 7.70 -5.38
C THR A 123 -9.53 7.20 -5.69
N ARG A 124 -8.57 7.47 -4.80
CA ARG A 124 -7.27 6.79 -4.86
C ARG A 124 -7.42 5.36 -4.35
N MET A 125 -6.88 4.39 -5.07
CA MET A 125 -6.92 2.98 -4.69
C MET A 125 -5.50 2.49 -4.37
N ILE A 126 -5.32 1.79 -3.25
CA ILE A 126 -4.06 1.07 -2.89
C ILE A 126 -4.40 -0.42 -2.85
N GLY A 127 -3.53 -1.26 -3.42
CA GLY A 127 -3.83 -2.67 -3.66
C GLY A 127 -4.56 -2.90 -4.99
N PRO A 128 -5.19 -4.08 -5.18
CA PRO A 128 -5.44 -5.13 -4.19
C PRO A 128 -4.21 -5.94 -3.77
N ASN A 129 -4.42 -6.96 -2.95
CA ASN A 129 -3.38 -7.86 -2.46
C ASN A 129 -2.19 -7.10 -1.84
N CYS A 130 -2.49 -6.25 -0.85
CA CYS A 130 -1.50 -5.35 -0.27
C CYS A 130 -1.56 -5.33 1.27
N PRO A 131 -0.46 -4.97 1.95
CA PRO A 131 -0.48 -4.77 3.40
C PRO A 131 -1.19 -3.46 3.81
N GLY A 132 -1.46 -2.57 2.84
CA GLY A 132 -2.02 -1.24 3.07
C GLY A 132 -0.96 -0.15 3.20
N ILE A 133 -1.27 0.90 3.96
CA ILE A 133 -0.44 2.09 4.12
C ILE A 133 -0.37 2.51 5.58
N ILE A 134 0.82 2.90 6.04
CA ILE A 134 1.07 3.38 7.39
C ILE A 134 1.95 4.63 7.37
N SER A 135 1.56 5.63 8.13
CA SER A 135 2.37 6.79 8.47
C SER A 135 2.65 6.71 9.97
N PRO A 136 3.81 6.16 10.38
CA PRO A 136 4.08 5.84 11.80
C PRO A 136 3.85 7.03 12.72
N GLY A 137 3.19 6.78 13.86
CA GLY A 137 2.80 7.81 14.82
C GLY A 137 1.61 8.68 14.40
N LYS A 138 1.10 8.56 13.16
CA LYS A 138 -0.02 9.36 12.64
C LYS A 138 -1.26 8.51 12.38
N SER A 139 -1.14 7.49 11.53
CA SER A 139 -2.28 6.63 11.14
C SER A 139 -1.82 5.36 10.44
N ASN A 140 -2.64 4.32 10.49
CA ASN A 140 -2.45 3.02 9.84
C ASN A 140 -3.77 2.55 9.19
N ALA A 141 -3.73 2.22 7.91
CA ALA A 141 -4.85 1.70 7.13
C ALA A 141 -4.41 0.39 6.46
N GLY A 142 -4.62 -0.74 7.15
CA GLY A 142 -4.29 -2.06 6.64
C GLY A 142 -3.85 -3.05 7.71
N ILE A 143 -2.87 -3.89 7.35
CA ILE A 143 -2.40 -5.03 8.18
C ILE A 143 -0.97 -4.88 8.66
N THR A 144 -0.27 -3.82 8.27
CA THR A 144 1.09 -3.51 8.74
C THR A 144 1.10 -3.32 10.26
N PRO A 145 1.95 -4.04 11.03
CA PRO A 145 2.09 -3.80 12.45
C PRO A 145 2.63 -2.40 12.75
N SER A 146 1.96 -1.68 13.67
CA SER A 146 2.23 -0.26 13.94
C SER A 146 3.45 -0.01 14.84
N ASP A 147 4.01 -1.06 15.43
CA ASP A 147 5.08 -1.03 16.42
C ASP A 147 6.46 -1.42 15.86
N ILE A 148 6.57 -1.64 14.54
CA ILE A 148 7.85 -2.02 13.91
C ILE A 148 8.84 -0.85 13.90
N THR A 149 8.37 0.36 13.59
CA THR A 149 9.20 1.54 13.33
C THR A 149 8.50 2.83 13.74
N GLY A 150 9.30 3.85 14.07
CA GLY A 150 8.82 5.19 14.39
C GLY A 150 8.70 6.09 13.15
N SER A 151 8.26 7.34 13.38
CA SER A 151 8.29 8.38 12.36
C SER A 151 9.74 8.73 11.98
N GLY A 152 9.99 9.02 10.71
CA GLY A 152 11.31 9.39 10.22
C GLY A 152 11.28 9.93 8.79
N PRO A 153 12.45 10.17 8.17
CA PRO A 153 12.55 10.84 6.88
C PRO A 153 12.42 9.91 5.66
N ILE A 154 12.30 8.59 5.84
CA ILE A 154 12.35 7.63 4.73
C ILE A 154 10.95 7.36 4.19
N GLY A 155 10.73 7.55 2.89
CA GLY A 155 9.54 7.06 2.20
C GLY A 155 9.77 5.61 1.76
N LEU A 156 8.79 4.71 1.92
CA LEU A 156 8.92 3.32 1.52
C LEU A 156 7.74 2.91 0.64
N VAL A 157 8.01 2.44 -0.59
CA VAL A 157 7.02 1.82 -1.48
C VAL A 157 7.40 0.39 -1.81
N SER A 158 6.44 -0.54 -1.76
CA SER A 158 6.69 -1.97 -2.00
C SER A 158 5.54 -2.73 -2.63
N LYS A 159 5.83 -3.73 -3.46
CA LYS A 159 4.84 -4.73 -3.91
C LYS A 159 4.57 -5.82 -2.85
N SER A 160 5.42 -5.97 -1.83
CA SER A 160 5.39 -7.09 -0.88
C SER A 160 5.16 -6.64 0.56
N GLY A 161 4.23 -7.30 1.26
CA GLY A 161 3.94 -7.03 2.67
C GLY A 161 5.12 -7.30 3.60
N THR A 162 5.60 -8.55 3.66
CA THR A 162 6.65 -8.94 4.61
C THR A 162 7.99 -8.27 4.34
N LEU A 163 8.33 -8.00 3.07
CA LEU A 163 9.53 -7.21 2.73
C LEU A 163 9.40 -5.74 3.15
N THR A 164 8.18 -5.17 3.11
CA THR A 164 7.91 -3.86 3.70
C THR A 164 8.22 -3.89 5.19
N TYR A 165 7.73 -4.89 5.92
CA TYR A 165 7.94 -5.02 7.37
C TYR A 165 9.42 -5.20 7.71
N GLN A 166 10.12 -6.02 6.93
CA GLN A 166 11.55 -6.22 7.10
C GLN A 166 12.31 -4.91 6.89
N MET A 167 12.01 -4.14 5.84
CA MET A 167 12.69 -2.87 5.61
C MET A 167 12.37 -1.83 6.69
N MET A 168 11.11 -1.79 7.17
CA MET A 168 10.72 -0.96 8.32
C MET A 168 11.52 -1.33 9.57
N PHE A 169 11.73 -2.62 9.82
CA PHE A 169 12.51 -3.10 10.97
C PHE A 169 14.01 -2.81 10.82
N GLU A 170 14.56 -3.06 9.62
CA GLU A 170 15.96 -2.86 9.29
C GLU A 170 16.36 -1.39 9.36
N LEU A 171 15.44 -0.44 9.21
CA LEU A 171 15.68 1.01 9.28
C LEU A 171 14.97 1.68 10.47
N ARG A 172 14.60 0.90 11.49
CA ARG A 172 13.80 1.40 12.63
C ARG A 172 14.48 2.47 13.48
N ASP A 173 15.81 2.52 13.44
CA ASP A 173 16.64 3.54 14.07
C ASP A 173 16.50 4.92 13.40
N ILE A 174 16.07 4.96 12.14
CA ILE A 174 15.86 6.20 11.37
C ILE A 174 14.37 6.53 11.23
N GLY A 175 13.53 5.51 11.02
CA GLY A 175 12.08 5.65 10.91
C GLY A 175 11.57 5.97 9.50
N MET A 176 10.25 5.96 9.35
CA MET A 176 9.55 6.17 8.08
C MET A 176 8.65 7.40 8.11
N SER A 177 8.59 8.12 6.98
CA SER A 177 7.62 9.20 6.74
C SER A 177 6.24 8.58 6.49
N THR A 178 6.18 7.74 5.45
CA THR A 178 5.07 6.83 5.14
C THR A 178 5.62 5.57 4.49
N ALA A 179 5.06 4.41 4.83
CA ALA A 179 5.29 3.14 4.15
C ALA A 179 3.99 2.67 3.47
N ILE A 180 4.06 2.43 2.16
CA ILE A 180 2.95 2.00 1.31
C ILE A 180 3.27 0.67 0.63
N GLY A 181 2.44 -0.35 0.90
CA GLY A 181 2.39 -1.54 0.07
C GLY A 181 1.39 -1.36 -1.05
N ILE A 182 1.86 -1.29 -2.29
CA ILE A 182 1.02 -1.06 -3.47
C ILE A 182 0.30 -2.32 -3.96
N GLY A 183 0.84 -3.49 -3.60
CA GLY A 183 0.23 -4.79 -3.85
C GLY A 183 0.98 -5.67 -4.84
N GLY A 184 0.76 -6.98 -4.74
CA GLY A 184 1.40 -8.02 -5.57
C GLY A 184 0.59 -8.46 -6.79
N ASP A 185 -0.58 -7.87 -7.01
CA ASP A 185 -1.45 -8.23 -8.13
C ASP A 185 -1.02 -7.54 -9.44
N PRO A 186 -1.34 -8.10 -10.63
CA PRO A 186 -0.96 -7.50 -11.92
C PRO A 186 -1.59 -6.13 -12.21
N ILE A 187 -2.76 -5.85 -11.62
CA ILE A 187 -3.49 -4.59 -11.80
C ILE A 187 -3.74 -4.02 -10.40
N VAL A 188 -3.07 -2.90 -10.11
CA VAL A 188 -3.14 -2.18 -8.83
C VAL A 188 -3.59 -0.74 -9.07
N GLY A 189 -4.16 -0.12 -8.05
CA GLY A 189 -4.67 1.25 -8.14
C GLY A 189 -3.64 2.36 -7.91
N THR A 190 -2.53 2.06 -7.23
CA THR A 190 -1.40 2.96 -6.98
C THR A 190 -0.14 2.21 -7.38
N THR A 191 0.71 2.84 -8.19
CA THR A 191 1.94 2.24 -8.71
C THR A 191 3.17 2.75 -7.95
N HIS A 192 4.35 2.21 -8.29
CA HIS A 192 5.62 2.79 -7.84
C HIS A 192 5.76 4.24 -8.26
N ILE A 193 5.35 4.60 -9.47
CA ILE A 193 5.44 5.98 -9.99
C ILE A 193 4.55 6.93 -9.19
N ASP A 194 3.30 6.54 -8.90
CA ASP A 194 2.40 7.33 -8.05
C ASP A 194 3.01 7.60 -6.66
N ALA A 195 3.62 6.58 -6.06
CA ALA A 195 4.26 6.72 -4.76
C ALA A 195 5.54 7.57 -4.82
N LEU A 196 6.36 7.41 -5.87
CA LEU A 196 7.55 8.22 -6.10
C LEU A 196 7.21 9.70 -6.28
N GLU A 197 6.17 10.01 -7.05
CA GLU A 197 5.67 11.38 -7.22
C GLU A 197 5.22 11.97 -5.87
N ALA A 198 4.42 11.22 -5.11
CA ALA A 198 3.93 11.67 -3.81
C ALA A 198 5.08 11.90 -2.82
N PHE A 199 6.05 10.98 -2.76
CA PHE A 199 7.23 11.12 -1.91
C PHE A 199 8.14 12.26 -2.35
N GLN A 200 8.33 12.48 -3.65
CA GLN A 200 9.07 13.64 -4.17
C GLN A 200 8.46 14.95 -3.68
N ASN A 201 7.12 15.02 -3.62
CA ASN A 201 6.39 16.21 -3.20
C ASN A 201 6.22 16.35 -1.68
N ASP A 202 6.47 15.31 -0.89
CA ASP A 202 6.35 15.37 0.58
C ASP A 202 7.62 15.96 1.24
N PRO A 203 7.57 17.15 1.86
CA PRO A 203 8.75 17.74 2.49
C PRO A 203 9.31 16.94 3.67
N GLU A 204 8.54 16.04 4.29
CA GLU A 204 9.04 15.15 5.36
C GLU A 204 9.85 13.96 4.82
N THR A 205 9.59 13.53 3.58
CA THR A 205 10.40 12.51 2.92
C THR A 205 11.71 13.12 2.41
N LYS A 206 12.85 12.57 2.84
CA LYS A 206 14.20 12.98 2.41
C LYS A 206 14.88 11.97 1.50
N ALA A 207 14.56 10.68 1.66
CA ALA A 207 15.04 9.61 0.80
C ALA A 207 13.97 8.53 0.65
N ILE A 208 14.03 7.75 -0.43
CA ILE A 208 12.99 6.78 -0.79
C ILE A 208 13.60 5.39 -0.91
N VAL A 209 12.99 4.39 -0.26
CA VAL A 209 13.24 2.98 -0.54
C VAL A 209 12.15 2.45 -1.46
N LEU A 210 12.55 1.83 -2.56
CA LEU A 210 11.66 1.16 -3.50
C LEU A 210 11.90 -0.35 -3.45
N ILE A 211 10.85 -1.13 -3.18
CA ILE A 211 10.91 -2.59 -3.22
C ILE A 211 10.04 -3.09 -4.38
N GLY A 212 10.70 -3.74 -5.32
CA GLY A 212 10.10 -4.45 -6.43
C GLY A 212 10.24 -5.96 -6.32
N GLU A 213 9.73 -6.64 -7.33
CA GLU A 213 9.85 -8.09 -7.49
C GLU A 213 9.81 -8.45 -8.99
N ILE A 214 10.02 -9.73 -9.31
CA ILE A 214 9.83 -10.24 -10.68
C ILE A 214 8.41 -9.95 -11.22
N GLY A 215 8.30 -9.98 -12.55
CA GLY A 215 7.04 -9.84 -13.28
C GLY A 215 6.69 -8.40 -13.64
N GLY A 216 6.12 -8.24 -14.84
CA GLY A 216 5.81 -6.93 -15.43
C GLY A 216 7.06 -6.07 -15.69
N ASP A 217 6.83 -4.79 -16.03
CA ASP A 217 7.86 -3.79 -16.34
C ASP A 217 7.77 -2.54 -15.44
N SER A 218 7.07 -2.65 -14.30
CA SER A 218 6.77 -1.54 -13.40
C SER A 218 8.03 -0.85 -12.86
N GLU A 219 9.03 -1.63 -12.48
CA GLU A 219 10.29 -1.17 -11.91
C GLU A 219 11.16 -0.49 -12.97
N GLU A 220 11.19 -1.01 -14.19
CA GLU A 220 11.89 -0.40 -15.33
C GLU A 220 11.28 0.96 -15.68
N LYS A 221 9.94 1.06 -15.70
CA LYS A 221 9.23 2.33 -15.86
C LYS A 221 9.48 3.29 -14.69
N ALA A 222 9.59 2.77 -13.46
CA ALA A 222 9.92 3.56 -12.29
C ALA A 222 11.35 4.12 -12.37
N ALA A 223 12.32 3.34 -12.87
CA ALA A 223 13.68 3.81 -13.11
C ALA A 223 13.71 4.99 -14.10
N GLU A 224 12.99 4.86 -15.22
CA GLU A 224 12.86 5.94 -16.20
C GLU A 224 12.21 7.19 -15.60
N TYR A 225 11.17 7.02 -14.77
CA TYR A 225 10.51 8.12 -14.08
C TYR A 225 11.45 8.81 -13.09
N ILE A 226 12.25 8.05 -12.33
CA ILE A 226 13.23 8.57 -11.36
C ILE A 226 14.22 9.49 -12.08
N ASN A 227 14.78 9.05 -13.20
CA ASN A 227 15.78 9.81 -13.96
C ASN A 227 15.31 11.22 -14.35
N HIS A 228 14.02 11.39 -14.62
CA HIS A 228 13.46 12.64 -15.13
C HIS A 228 12.74 13.48 -14.08
N ASN A 229 12.21 12.88 -13.01
CA ASN A 229 11.23 13.54 -12.13
C ASN A 229 11.56 13.48 -10.64
N VAL A 230 12.46 12.61 -10.20
CA VAL A 230 12.74 12.40 -8.78
C VAL A 230 14.13 12.92 -8.44
N THR A 231 14.20 13.95 -7.60
CA THR A 231 15.47 14.54 -7.16
C THR A 231 15.91 14.01 -5.81
N LYS A 232 14.99 13.41 -5.03
CA LYS A 232 15.33 12.78 -3.76
C LYS A 232 16.09 11.48 -3.99
N PRO A 233 17.10 11.16 -3.17
CA PRO A 233 17.82 9.90 -3.29
C PRO A 233 16.87 8.70 -3.20
N VAL A 234 17.07 7.73 -4.10
CA VAL A 234 16.34 6.46 -4.13
C VAL A 234 17.31 5.29 -3.97
N VAL A 235 16.96 4.32 -3.15
CA VAL A 235 17.61 3.00 -3.07
C VAL A 235 16.57 1.92 -3.36
N ALA A 236 16.95 0.90 -4.12
CA ALA A 236 16.03 -0.15 -4.52
C ALA A 236 16.44 -1.55 -4.05
N TYR A 237 15.44 -2.41 -3.91
CA TYR A 237 15.58 -3.86 -3.79
C TYR A 237 14.62 -4.55 -4.75
N VAL A 238 15.07 -5.60 -5.44
CA VAL A 238 14.22 -6.40 -6.32
C VAL A 238 14.27 -7.86 -5.88
N ALA A 239 13.13 -8.41 -5.48
CA ALA A 239 13.05 -9.82 -5.10
C ALA A 239 13.00 -10.76 -6.32
N GLY A 240 13.53 -11.98 -6.16
CA GLY A 240 13.35 -13.05 -7.14
C GLY A 240 14.51 -13.29 -8.13
N PHE A 241 15.75 -12.91 -7.79
CA PHE A 241 16.95 -13.21 -8.61
C PHE A 241 17.15 -14.69 -8.95
N THR A 242 16.63 -15.60 -8.13
CA THR A 242 16.74 -17.06 -8.32
C THR A 242 15.41 -17.70 -8.74
N ALA A 243 14.42 -16.91 -9.15
CA ALA A 243 13.12 -17.44 -9.53
C ALA A 243 13.20 -18.17 -10.87
N PRO A 244 12.62 -19.38 -10.98
CA PRO A 244 12.56 -20.10 -12.25
C PRO A 244 11.57 -19.42 -13.21
N GLU A 245 11.86 -19.49 -14.51
CA GLU A 245 10.98 -18.96 -15.56
C GLU A 245 9.63 -19.69 -15.60
N GLY A 246 8.55 -18.95 -15.92
CA GLY A 246 7.21 -19.51 -16.12
C GLY A 246 6.50 -19.99 -14.86
N LYS A 247 7.06 -19.73 -13.66
CA LYS A 247 6.46 -20.10 -12.38
C LYS A 247 6.00 -18.87 -11.61
N THR A 248 4.76 -18.90 -11.15
CA THR A 248 4.22 -17.90 -10.21
C THR A 248 4.83 -18.11 -8.82
N MET A 249 5.36 -17.04 -8.22
CA MET A 249 6.04 -17.05 -6.92
C MET A 249 5.16 -16.45 -5.81
N GLY A 250 4.08 -17.15 -5.46
CA GLY A 250 3.13 -16.69 -4.43
C GLY A 250 2.19 -15.61 -4.97
N HIS A 251 2.69 -14.38 -5.12
CA HIS A 251 1.89 -13.28 -5.69
C HIS A 251 1.49 -13.55 -7.14
N ALA A 252 0.25 -13.19 -7.51
CA ALA A 252 -0.28 -13.39 -8.85
C ALA A 252 0.54 -12.65 -9.93
N GLY A 253 1.11 -11.48 -9.60
CA GLY A 253 1.97 -10.71 -10.51
C GLY A 253 3.43 -11.17 -10.56
N ALA A 254 3.87 -12.06 -9.65
CA ALA A 254 5.26 -12.50 -9.55
C ALA A 254 5.55 -13.69 -10.47
N ILE A 255 5.51 -13.45 -11.79
CA ILE A 255 5.84 -14.44 -12.82
C ILE A 255 6.77 -13.85 -13.87
N VAL A 256 7.84 -14.57 -14.20
CA VAL A 256 8.74 -14.22 -15.31
C VAL A 256 8.17 -14.80 -16.61
N SER A 257 8.00 -13.96 -17.63
CA SER A 257 7.52 -14.34 -18.96
C SER A 257 8.56 -13.99 -20.03
N GLY A 258 9.35 -14.96 -20.47
CA GLY A 258 10.46 -14.75 -21.39
C GLY A 258 11.60 -13.96 -20.74
N SER A 259 12.25 -13.07 -21.50
CA SER A 259 13.35 -12.23 -20.99
C SER A 259 12.88 -10.97 -20.24
N ALA A 260 11.59 -10.65 -20.27
CA ALA A 260 11.01 -9.48 -19.61
C ALA A 260 10.56 -9.82 -18.18
N GLY A 261 10.73 -8.85 -17.26
CA GLY A 261 10.29 -8.99 -15.86
C GLY A 261 11.24 -9.79 -14.97
N THR A 262 12.49 -10.04 -15.40
CA THR A 262 13.51 -10.64 -14.52
C THR A 262 14.01 -9.64 -13.49
N ALA A 263 14.40 -10.12 -12.30
CA ALA A 263 14.99 -9.25 -11.28
C ALA A 263 16.31 -8.60 -11.74
N GLN A 264 17.06 -9.30 -12.59
CA GLN A 264 18.31 -8.82 -13.16
C GLN A 264 18.09 -7.62 -14.11
N ALA A 265 17.13 -7.70 -15.03
CA ALA A 265 16.81 -6.59 -15.93
C ALA A 265 16.33 -5.35 -15.16
N LYS A 266 15.49 -5.55 -14.13
CA LYS A 266 15.01 -4.47 -13.25
C LYS A 266 16.16 -3.79 -12.50
N LYS A 267 17.10 -4.59 -12.00
CA LYS A 267 18.31 -4.08 -11.36
C LYS A 267 19.14 -3.22 -12.32
N GLU A 268 19.40 -3.72 -13.53
CA GLU A 268 20.16 -2.99 -14.55
C GLU A 268 19.50 -1.66 -14.92
N ALA A 269 18.17 -1.62 -15.04
CA ALA A 269 17.42 -0.39 -15.29
C ALA A 269 17.59 0.65 -14.18
N PHE A 270 17.55 0.25 -12.91
CA PHE A 270 17.79 1.15 -11.78
C PHE A 270 19.24 1.65 -11.73
N GLU A 271 20.22 0.76 -11.88
CA GLU A 271 21.64 1.14 -11.83
C GLU A 271 22.02 2.09 -12.98
N ALA A 272 21.39 1.95 -14.15
CA ALA A 272 21.59 2.84 -15.31
C ALA A 272 21.20 4.31 -15.03
N VAL A 273 20.31 4.55 -14.07
CA VAL A 273 19.85 5.90 -13.67
C VAL A 273 20.42 6.33 -12.31
N GLY A 274 21.45 5.63 -11.82
CA GLY A 274 22.16 5.98 -10.58
C GLY A 274 21.50 5.50 -9.28
N VAL A 275 20.43 4.68 -9.35
CA VAL A 275 19.81 4.09 -8.17
C VAL A 275 20.63 2.89 -7.71
N LYS A 276 21.09 2.91 -6.45
CA LYS A 276 21.79 1.77 -5.86
C LYS A 276 20.79 0.64 -5.58
N VAL A 277 21.12 -0.59 -6.00
CA VAL A 277 20.26 -1.77 -5.80
C VAL A 277 20.94 -2.80 -4.90
N GLY A 278 20.38 -3.02 -3.71
CA GLY A 278 20.90 -4.04 -2.79
C GLY A 278 20.56 -5.45 -3.28
N LYS A 279 21.44 -6.43 -3.02
CA LYS A 279 21.18 -7.85 -3.33
C LYS A 279 20.32 -8.52 -2.26
N THR A 280 20.29 -7.95 -1.07
CA THR A 280 19.47 -8.40 0.06
C THR A 280 18.74 -7.21 0.70
N PRO A 281 17.66 -7.44 1.48
CA PRO A 281 17.02 -6.37 2.25
C PRO A 281 17.99 -5.67 3.21
N SER A 282 18.86 -6.41 3.91
CA SER A 282 19.82 -5.83 4.85
C SER A 282 20.90 -5.00 4.15
N GLU A 283 21.38 -5.43 2.98
CA GLU A 283 22.29 -4.62 2.15
C GLU A 283 21.60 -3.35 1.65
N THR A 284 20.33 -3.45 1.22
CA THR A 284 19.52 -2.29 0.81
C THR A 284 19.37 -1.29 1.96
N ALA A 285 19.15 -1.76 3.18
CA ALA A 285 19.10 -0.91 4.36
C ALA A 285 20.45 -0.25 4.67
N ALA A 286 21.58 -0.95 4.49
CA ALA A 286 22.91 -0.37 4.65
C ALA A 286 23.16 0.76 3.63
N LEU A 287 22.80 0.56 2.37
CA LEU A 287 22.88 1.58 1.32
C LEU A 287 22.02 2.81 1.65
N MET A 288 20.81 2.59 2.19
CA MET A 288 19.94 3.69 2.62
C MET A 288 20.53 4.45 3.83
N ARG A 289 21.19 3.76 4.76
CA ARG A 289 21.91 4.43 5.87
C ARG A 289 23.03 5.34 5.38
N GLU A 290 23.82 4.89 4.40
CA GLU A 290 24.85 5.73 3.77
C GLU A 290 24.24 7.00 3.15
N VAL A 291 23.13 6.83 2.42
CA VAL A 291 22.40 7.94 1.81
C VAL A 291 21.93 8.94 2.87
N ILE A 292 21.27 8.47 3.93
CA ILE A 292 20.79 9.33 5.03
C ILE A 292 21.96 10.02 5.74
N GLY A 293 23.07 9.32 5.96
CA GLY A 293 24.26 9.90 6.60
C GLY A 293 24.95 10.99 5.77
N SER A 294 24.62 11.10 4.48
CA SER A 294 25.19 12.10 3.56
C SER A 294 24.30 13.32 3.31
N LEU A 295 23.05 13.31 3.79
CA LEU A 295 22.07 14.40 3.65
C LEU A 295 22.26 15.47 4.74
#